data_AF-A0A538KBL1-F1
#
_entry.id   AF-A0A538KBL1-F1
#
_cell.length_a   1.000
_cell.length_b   1.000
_cell.length_c   1.000
_cell.angle_alpha   90.00
_cell.angle_beta   90.00
_cell.angle_gamma   90.00
#
_symmetry.space_group_name_H-M   'P 1'
#
loop_
_entity.id
_entity.type
_entity.pdbx_description
1 polymer ?
#
loop_
_entity_poly.entity_id
_entity_poly.type
_entity_poly.pdbx_seq_one_letter_code
_entity_poly.pdbx_strand_id
1 'polypeptide(L)'
;MILKPKRHVTRVSELTDDEAAELGPLLLQSAAVVDDLLKPEQVYTCLWSHAGGTPVHIHYVVQPATRELMDRHDAYGPHLQVAMFDAEIYPPQEEVAAFADRARAAFRS
;
A
#
# COMPACT_ATOMS: atom_id res chain seq x y z
N MET A 1 3.24 0.66 2.07
CA MET A 1 2.49 1.73 2.77
C MET A 1 1.01 1.37 2.77
N ILE A 2 0.22 1.81 3.76
CA ILE A 2 -1.23 1.54 3.83
C ILE A 2 -2.00 2.86 3.86
N LEU A 3 -2.97 3.00 2.96
CA LEU A 3 -3.95 4.09 2.96
C LEU A 3 -5.30 3.54 3.39
N LYS A 4 -6.00 4.20 4.32
CA LYS A 4 -7.34 3.77 4.74
C LYS A 4 -8.19 4.97 5.16
N PRO A 5 -9.53 4.92 4.97
CA PRO A 5 -10.42 5.91 5.56
C PRO A 5 -10.26 5.95 7.08
N LYS A 6 -10.49 7.11 7.69
CA LYS A 6 -10.48 7.21 9.16
C LYS A 6 -11.71 6.54 9.77
N ARG A 7 -12.86 6.73 9.13
CA ARG A 7 -14.13 6.10 9.53
C ARG A 7 -14.12 4.63 9.16
N HIS A 8 -14.60 3.78 10.05
CA HIS A 8 -14.74 2.36 9.75
C HIS A 8 -15.80 2.13 8.67
N VAL A 9 -15.35 1.70 7.50
CA VAL A 9 -16.16 1.22 6.38
C VAL A 9 -15.59 -0.08 5.85
N THR A 10 -16.46 -0.97 5.36
CA THR A 10 -16.08 -2.29 4.85
C THR A 10 -16.16 -2.38 3.33
N ARG A 11 -16.70 -1.35 2.68
CA ARG A 11 -16.81 -1.24 1.22
C ARG A 11 -16.54 0.18 0.75
N VAL A 12 -16.01 0.31 -0.48
CA VAL A 12 -15.84 1.62 -1.14
C VAL A 12 -17.18 2.33 -1.34
N SER A 13 -18.25 1.56 -1.60
CA SER A 13 -19.62 2.10 -1.75
C SER A 13 -20.22 2.67 -0.45
N GLU A 14 -19.53 2.52 0.69
CA GLU A 14 -19.95 3.08 1.97
C GLU A 14 -19.25 4.41 2.29
N LEU A 15 -18.33 4.88 1.42
CA LEU A 15 -17.70 6.19 1.54
C LEU A 15 -18.72 7.30 1.33
N THR A 16 -18.53 8.43 2.03
CA THR A 16 -19.24 9.67 1.67
C THR A 16 -18.67 10.24 0.37
N ASP A 17 -19.40 11.14 -0.27
CA ASP A 17 -18.91 11.83 -1.47
C ASP A 17 -17.59 12.57 -1.21
N ASP A 18 -17.45 13.20 -0.04
CA ASP A 18 -16.21 13.87 0.38
C ASP A 18 -15.05 12.87 0.56
N GLU A 19 -15.28 11.75 1.24
CA GLU A 19 -14.25 10.72 1.44
C GLU A 19 -13.83 10.10 0.10
N ALA A 20 -14.78 9.89 -0.82
CA ALA A 20 -14.51 9.38 -2.16
C ALA A 20 -13.73 10.40 -3.00
N ALA A 21 -14.04 11.68 -2.90
CA ALA A 21 -13.33 12.76 -3.57
C ALA A 21 -11.88 12.92 -3.05
N GLU A 22 -11.64 12.71 -1.76
CA GLU A 22 -10.30 12.73 -1.17
C GLU A 22 -9.45 11.51 -1.55
N LEU A 23 -10.08 10.35 -1.77
CA LEU A 23 -9.37 9.08 -1.97
C LEU A 23 -8.46 9.10 -3.20
N GLY A 24 -8.94 9.63 -4.34
CA GLY A 24 -8.17 9.65 -5.59
C GLY A 24 -6.84 10.41 -5.47
N PRO A 25 -6.85 11.68 -5.05
CA PRO A 25 -5.62 12.45 -4.79
C PRO A 25 -4.67 11.77 -3.79
N LEU A 26 -5.19 11.19 -2.72
CA LEU A 26 -4.37 10.51 -1.72
C LEU A 26 -3.69 9.24 -2.27
N LEU A 27 -4.39 8.46 -3.10
CA LEU A 27 -3.79 7.30 -3.79
C LEU A 27 -2.67 7.74 -4.74
N LEU A 28 -2.91 8.80 -5.52
CA LEU A 28 -1.92 9.37 -6.44
C LEU A 28 -0.67 9.83 -5.69
N GLN A 29 -0.83 10.65 -4.65
CA GLN A 29 0.29 11.15 -3.85
C GLN A 29 1.05 10.01 -3.16
N SER A 30 0.33 9.04 -2.61
CA SER A 30 0.97 7.90 -1.94
C SER A 30 1.79 7.05 -2.90
N ALA A 31 1.29 6.81 -4.12
CA ALA A 31 2.03 6.10 -5.15
C ALA A 31 3.29 6.89 -5.57
N ALA A 32 3.15 8.19 -5.82
CA ALA A 32 4.27 9.06 -6.18
C ALA A 32 5.39 9.07 -5.12
N VAL A 33 5.03 9.15 -3.83
CA VAL A 33 6.01 9.08 -2.73
C VAL A 33 6.76 7.75 -2.75
N VAL A 34 6.08 6.64 -3.04
CA VAL A 34 6.73 5.32 -3.13
C VAL A 34 7.63 5.25 -4.37
N ASP A 35 7.17 5.76 -5.51
CA ASP A 35 7.96 5.85 -6.74
C ASP A 35 9.26 6.63 -6.52
N ASP A 36 9.18 7.81 -5.92
CA ASP A 36 10.35 8.67 -5.71
C ASP A 36 11.36 8.06 -4.73
N LEU A 37 10.87 7.46 -3.64
CA LEU A 37 11.72 6.97 -2.56
C LEU A 37 12.38 5.62 -2.84
N LEU A 38 11.72 4.76 -3.64
CA LEU A 38 12.14 3.38 -3.86
C LEU A 38 12.44 3.06 -5.33
N LYS A 39 11.97 3.88 -6.28
CA LYS A 39 12.18 3.72 -7.73
C LYS A 39 11.88 2.30 -8.23
N PRO A 40 10.71 1.72 -7.89
CA PRO A 40 10.36 0.40 -8.36
C PRO A 40 10.01 0.42 -9.85
N GLU A 41 9.91 -0.75 -10.46
CA GLU A 41 9.41 -0.92 -11.81
C GLU A 41 7.92 -0.60 -11.90
N GLN A 42 7.18 -0.77 -10.81
CA GLN A 42 5.76 -0.45 -10.68
C GLN A 42 5.37 -0.24 -9.22
N VAL A 43 4.41 0.66 -8.96
CA VAL A 43 3.66 0.71 -7.70
C VAL A 43 2.25 0.18 -7.92
N TYR A 44 1.85 -0.81 -7.12
CA TYR A 44 0.48 -1.31 -7.07
C TYR A 44 -0.32 -0.62 -5.97
N THR A 45 -1.55 -0.24 -6.26
CA THR A 45 -2.51 0.33 -5.30
C THR A 45 -3.75 -0.56 -5.21
N CYS A 46 -3.78 -1.44 -4.22
CA CYS A 46 -4.73 -2.55 -4.22
C CYS A 46 -5.47 -2.70 -2.91
N LEU A 47 -6.73 -3.14 -2.96
CA LEU A 47 -7.60 -3.34 -1.80
C LEU A 47 -7.98 -4.81 -1.66
N TRP A 48 -7.64 -5.40 -0.52
CA TRP A 48 -8.17 -6.67 -0.03
C TRP A 48 -8.45 -6.54 1.46
N SER A 49 -9.69 -6.72 1.89
CA SER A 49 -10.09 -6.42 3.26
C SER A 49 -11.03 -7.48 3.83
N HIS A 50 -10.59 -8.73 3.83
CA HIS A 50 -11.28 -9.82 4.53
C HIS A 50 -10.43 -10.31 5.71
N ALA A 51 -11.09 -10.67 6.81
CA ALA A 51 -10.51 -11.46 7.90
C ALA A 51 -11.37 -12.71 8.09
N GLY A 52 -10.78 -13.90 7.95
CA GLY A 52 -11.54 -15.16 8.02
C GLY A 52 -12.67 -15.24 6.99
N GLY A 53 -12.48 -14.68 5.79
CA GLY A 53 -13.51 -14.63 4.73
C GLY A 53 -14.65 -13.62 4.97
N THR A 54 -14.60 -12.81 6.03
CA THR A 54 -15.60 -11.78 6.33
C THR A 54 -15.06 -10.39 6.01
N PRO A 55 -15.83 -9.50 5.36
CA PRO A 55 -15.40 -8.12 5.10
C PRO A 55 -15.04 -7.39 6.40
N VAL A 56 -13.89 -6.72 6.40
CA VAL A 56 -13.41 -5.85 7.47
C VAL A 56 -13.08 -4.46 6.89
N HIS A 57 -12.51 -3.60 7.72
CA HIS A 57 -12.20 -2.23 7.34
C HIS A 57 -11.34 -2.16 6.07
N ILE A 58 -11.81 -1.41 5.07
CA ILE A 58 -11.08 -1.26 3.81
C ILE A 58 -9.76 -0.54 4.04
N HIS A 59 -8.76 -0.98 3.30
CA HIS A 59 -7.47 -0.33 3.21
C HIS A 59 -6.83 -0.67 1.87
N TYR A 60 -6.01 0.23 1.38
CA TYR A 60 -5.24 0.09 0.16
C TYR A 60 -3.78 -0.17 0.53
N VAL A 61 -3.23 -1.27 0.02
CA VAL A 61 -1.80 -1.52 0.03
C VAL A 61 -1.20 -0.77 -1.15
N VAL A 62 -0.29 0.16 -0.84
CA VAL A 62 0.57 0.83 -1.82
C VAL A 62 1.91 0.09 -1.77
N GLN A 63 2.10 -0.78 -2.77
CA GLN A 63 3.17 -1.77 -2.80
C GLN A 63 4.15 -1.50 -3.96
N PRO A 64 5.44 -1.28 -3.68
CA PRO A 64 6.47 -1.28 -4.70
C PRO A 64 6.71 -2.71 -5.21
N ALA A 65 6.78 -2.89 -6.52
CA ALA A 65 7.25 -4.12 -7.16
C ALA A 65 8.60 -3.84 -7.80
N THR A 66 9.68 -4.22 -7.12
CA THR A 66 11.05 -4.04 -7.64
C THR A 66 11.50 -5.26 -8.44
N ARG A 67 12.45 -5.10 -9.38
CA ARG A 67 13.10 -6.21 -10.11
C ARG A 67 13.70 -7.21 -9.14
N GLU A 68 14.37 -6.71 -8.09
CA GLU A 68 14.95 -7.55 -7.05
C GLU A 68 13.89 -8.43 -6.35
N LEU A 69 12.72 -7.86 -6.02
CA LEU A 69 11.63 -8.63 -5.41
C LEU A 69 11.05 -9.64 -6.39
N MET A 70 10.83 -9.23 -7.65
CA MET A 70 10.32 -10.12 -8.69
C MET A 70 11.26 -11.31 -8.92
N ASP A 71 12.56 -11.06 -9.03
CA ASP A 71 13.57 -12.09 -9.28
C ASP A 71 13.75 -13.00 -8.05
N ARG A 72 13.71 -12.44 -6.82
CA ARG A 72 13.81 -13.21 -5.57
C ARG A 72 12.67 -14.21 -5.41
N HIS A 73 11.47 -13.82 -5.80
CA HIS A 73 10.26 -14.64 -5.62
C HIS A 73 9.84 -15.37 -6.90
N ASP A 74 10.54 -15.16 -8.02
CA ASP A 74 10.15 -15.63 -9.36
C ASP A 74 8.66 -15.36 -9.68
N ALA A 75 8.22 -14.14 -9.35
CA ALA A 75 6.80 -13.78 -9.37
C ALA A 75 6.58 -12.29 -9.69
N TYR A 76 5.40 -11.98 -10.23
CA TYR A 76 4.96 -10.61 -10.54
C TYR A 76 3.46 -10.45 -10.33
N GLY A 77 2.96 -9.21 -10.36
CA GLY A 77 1.54 -8.91 -10.16
C GLY A 77 1.01 -9.41 -8.81
N PRO A 78 -0.22 -9.96 -8.74
CA PRO A 78 -0.79 -10.44 -7.48
C PRO A 78 -0.01 -11.61 -6.88
N HIS A 79 0.63 -12.47 -7.69
CA HIS A 79 1.41 -13.60 -7.18
C HIS A 79 2.65 -13.15 -6.40
N LEU A 80 3.28 -12.04 -6.78
CA LEU A 80 4.39 -11.47 -6.02
C LEU A 80 3.95 -11.12 -4.60
N GLN A 81 2.78 -10.49 -4.45
CA GLN A 81 2.29 -10.12 -3.13
C GLN A 81 1.95 -11.34 -2.28
N VAL A 82 1.30 -12.36 -2.85
CA VAL A 82 1.05 -13.63 -2.14
C VAL A 82 2.36 -14.23 -1.66
N ALA A 83 3.37 -14.33 -2.53
CA ALA A 83 4.69 -14.86 -2.17
C ALA A 83 5.38 -14.04 -1.08
N MET A 84 5.23 -12.71 -1.08
CA MET A 84 5.77 -11.84 -0.03
C MET A 84 5.05 -12.04 1.32
N PHE A 85 3.74 -12.25 1.31
CA PHE A 85 2.99 -12.58 2.53
C PHE A 85 3.38 -13.94 3.08
N ASP A 86 3.46 -14.97 2.23
CA ASP A 86 3.85 -16.32 2.63
C ASP A 86 5.27 -16.39 3.20
N ALA A 87 6.17 -15.52 2.72
CA ALA A 87 7.53 -15.42 3.24
C ALA A 87 7.59 -14.83 4.67
N GLU A 88 6.56 -14.10 5.11
CA GLU A 88 6.44 -13.47 6.43
C GLU A 88 7.69 -12.67 6.85
N ILE A 89 8.36 -12.03 5.89
CA ILE A 89 9.54 -11.20 6.16
C ILE A 89 9.09 -9.78 6.49
N TYR A 90 9.25 -9.42 7.76
CA TYR A 90 8.96 -8.07 8.24
C TYR A 90 10.26 -7.25 8.31
N PRO A 91 10.28 -6.02 7.77
CA PRO A 91 11.41 -5.13 7.97
C PRO A 91 11.56 -4.77 9.47
N PRO A 92 12.80 -4.51 9.94
CA PRO A 92 13.04 -4.01 11.29
C PRO A 92 12.26 -2.71 11.57
N GLN A 93 11.87 -2.49 12.83
CA GLN A 93 11.02 -1.33 13.19
C GLN A 93 11.71 0.00 12.91
N GLU A 94 13.02 0.06 13.09
CA GLU A 94 13.85 1.22 12.80
C GLU A 94 13.85 1.58 11.31
N GLU A 95 13.85 0.58 10.42
CA GLU A 95 13.76 0.81 8.97
C GLU A 95 12.37 1.31 8.59
N VAL A 96 11.32 0.76 9.20
CA VAL A 96 9.93 1.23 9.02
C VAL A 96 9.80 2.69 9.47
N ALA A 97 10.36 3.04 10.63
CA ALA A 97 10.32 4.40 11.16
C ALA A 97 11.08 5.38 10.25
N ALA A 98 12.29 5.02 9.81
CA ALA A 98 13.09 5.84 8.91
C ALA A 98 12.40 6.05 7.56
N PHE A 99 11.77 5.00 7.00
CA PHE A 99 10.96 5.13 5.79
C PHE A 99 9.75 6.05 6.01
N ALA A 100 9.06 5.92 7.15
CA ALA A 100 7.92 6.77 7.48
C ALA A 100 8.30 8.25 7.59
N ASP A 101 9.47 8.59 8.15
CA ASP A 101 9.96 9.96 8.22
C ASP A 101 10.25 10.55 6.83
N ARG A 102 10.92 9.77 5.97
CA ARG A 102 11.15 10.17 4.56
C ARG A 102 9.84 10.39 3.81
N ALA A 103 8.88 9.48 3.98
CA ALA A 103 7.57 9.61 3.36
C ALA A 103 6.82 10.85 3.85
N ARG A 104 6.82 11.13 5.17
CA ARG A 104 6.20 12.35 5.73
C ARG A 104 6.79 13.64 5.15
N ALA A 105 8.11 13.68 4.93
CA ALA A 105 8.75 14.83 4.30
C ALA A 105 8.28 14.99 2.85
N ALA A 106 8.20 13.90 2.09
CA ALA A 106 7.75 13.90 0.69
C ALA A 106 6.26 14.26 0.52
N PHE A 107 5.39 13.93 1.47
CA PHE A 107 3.99 14.37 1.43
C PHE A 107 3.79 15.88 1.68
N ARG A 108 4.82 16.58 2.16
CA ARG A 108 4.76 18.02 2.49
C ARG A 108 5.35 18.92 1.40
N SER A 109 6.04 18.34 0.42
CA SER A 109 6.62 19.04 -0.73
C SER A 109 5.63 19.16 -1.87
#